data_AF-A0A7T7XN03-F1
#
_entry.id   AF-A0A7T7XN03-F1
#
_cell.length_a   1.000
_cell.length_b   1.000
_cell.length_c   1.000
_cell.angle_alpha   90.00
_cell.angle_beta   90.00
_cell.angle_gamma   90.00
#
_symmetry.space_group_name_H-M   'P 1'
#
loop_
_entity.id
_entity.type
_entity.pdbx_description
1 polymer ?
#
loop_
_entity_poly.entity_id
_entity_poly.type
_entity_poly.pdbx_seq_one_letter_code
_entity_poly.pdbx_strand_id
1 'polypeptide(L)'
;MLEDLLPSIGVKASSQEIRKFAEAGVARILTFRTSSGGLAFWPGGTEPHAFGTAFGLAALIEAQKRGYTVPDEDLKIMADYLEGIIGKVTIGKEMRSQGDADADSLAFFAMTLGRMGRPQARLIADLWAARQNLTAFGLSFLAVSVKEANITSIPVGEILAALEKETVQTGTSATFPGSISGGWSFDSPTRSNAVALMAYAIADPANPMTQKLLRGLLDKRRSGLWARPRAMCSVL
;
A
#
# COMPACT_ATOMS: atom_id res chain seq x y z
N MET A 1 4.79 -16.93 -8.95
CA MET A 1 3.75 -15.89 -8.75
C MET A 1 3.81 -14.76 -9.78
N LEU A 2 4.89 -13.96 -9.91
CA LEU A 2 5.00 -12.97 -11.00
C LEU A 2 5.09 -13.64 -12.39
N GLU A 3 5.87 -14.72 -12.48
CA GLU A 3 6.05 -15.51 -13.70
C GLU A 3 4.73 -16.14 -14.20
N ASP A 4 3.82 -16.48 -13.28
CA ASP A 4 2.49 -17.04 -13.60
C ASP A 4 1.48 -15.95 -14.00
N LEU A 5 1.66 -14.72 -13.51
CA LEU A 5 0.77 -13.59 -13.77
C LEU A 5 1.11 -12.89 -15.10
N LEU A 6 2.37 -12.88 -15.53
CA LEU A 6 2.80 -12.16 -16.74
C LEU A 6 2.16 -12.68 -18.05
N PRO A 7 2.05 -14.00 -18.29
CA PRO A 7 1.34 -14.53 -19.44
C PRO A 7 -0.15 -14.18 -19.41
N SER A 8 -0.79 -14.24 -18.24
CA SER A 8 -2.21 -13.88 -18.08
C SER A 8 -2.48 -12.38 -18.22
N ILE A 9 -1.42 -11.55 -18.17
CA ILE A 9 -1.50 -10.13 -18.51
C ILE A 9 -0.99 -9.74 -19.90
N GLY A 10 -0.56 -10.70 -20.73
CA GLY A 10 -0.13 -10.47 -22.12
C GLY A 10 1.33 -10.03 -22.26
N VAL A 11 2.13 -10.09 -21.19
CA VAL A 11 3.56 -9.75 -21.21
C VAL A 11 4.35 -11.03 -21.48
N LYS A 12 5.06 -11.07 -22.62
CA LYS A 12 6.02 -12.13 -22.95
C LYS A 12 7.42 -11.66 -22.53
N ALA A 13 7.82 -12.00 -21.32
CA ALA A 13 9.18 -11.80 -20.83
C ALA A 13 9.66 -13.09 -20.17
N SER A 14 10.91 -13.47 -20.42
CA SER A 14 11.53 -14.61 -19.72
C SER A 14 11.74 -14.29 -18.23
N SER A 15 11.79 -15.32 -17.40
CA SER A 15 12.17 -15.22 -15.98
C SER A 15 13.44 -14.40 -15.75
N GLN A 16 14.42 -14.54 -16.64
CA GLN A 16 15.69 -13.82 -16.55
C GLN A 16 15.52 -12.32 -16.85
N GLU A 17 14.70 -11.95 -17.83
CA GLU A 17 14.40 -10.55 -18.14
C GLU A 17 13.62 -9.90 -17.00
N ILE A 18 12.64 -10.60 -16.43
CA ILE A 18 11.85 -10.13 -15.28
C ILE A 18 12.76 -9.86 -14.09
N ARG A 19 13.68 -10.79 -13.80
CA ARG A 19 14.67 -10.64 -12.72
C ARG A 19 15.55 -9.43 -12.96
N LYS A 20 16.08 -9.25 -14.18
CA LYS A 20 16.91 -8.10 -14.55
C LYS A 20 16.16 -6.77 -14.36
N PHE A 21 14.89 -6.70 -14.74
CA PHE A 21 14.07 -5.50 -14.54
C PHE A 21 13.80 -5.22 -13.07
N ALA A 22 13.55 -6.26 -12.27
CA ALA A 22 13.36 -6.12 -10.82
C ALA A 22 14.64 -5.66 -10.13
N GLU A 23 15.81 -6.23 -10.46
CA GLU A 23 17.12 -5.80 -9.94
C GLU A 23 17.41 -4.33 -10.30
N ALA A 24 17.15 -3.93 -11.55
CA ALA A 24 17.28 -2.54 -11.96
C ALA A 24 16.29 -1.60 -11.24
N GLY A 25 15.08 -2.06 -10.98
CA GLY A 25 14.06 -1.34 -10.21
C GLY A 25 14.47 -1.12 -8.76
N VAL A 26 14.96 -2.16 -8.08
CA VAL A 26 15.51 -2.09 -6.72
C VAL A 26 16.66 -1.10 -6.66
N ALA A 27 17.64 -1.25 -7.54
CA ALA A 27 18.79 -0.34 -7.60
C ALA A 27 18.34 1.12 -7.81
N ARG A 28 17.33 1.33 -8.66
CA ARG A 28 16.77 2.66 -8.92
C ARG A 28 16.05 3.25 -7.71
N ILE A 29 15.27 2.49 -6.96
CA ILE A 29 14.61 3.01 -5.74
C ILE A 29 15.66 3.50 -4.73
N LEU A 30 16.76 2.75 -4.57
CA LEU A 30 17.83 3.09 -3.64
C LEU A 30 18.56 4.40 -4.01
N THR A 31 18.50 4.86 -5.26
CA THR A 31 19.08 6.16 -5.66
C THR A 31 18.23 7.37 -5.26
N PHE A 32 17.01 7.14 -4.75
CA PHE A 32 16.10 8.21 -4.33
C PHE A 32 16.31 8.58 -2.86
N ARG A 33 17.18 7.88 -2.14
CA ARG A 33 17.48 8.15 -0.73
C ARG A 33 17.97 9.59 -0.53
N THR A 34 17.42 10.23 0.47
CA THR A 34 17.83 11.56 0.95
C THR A 34 18.77 11.42 2.15
N SER A 35 19.45 12.50 2.51
CA SER A 35 20.27 12.56 3.74
C SER A 35 19.44 12.42 5.02
N SER A 36 18.14 12.69 4.96
CA SER A 36 17.20 12.52 6.07
C SER A 36 16.66 11.09 6.23
N GLY A 37 17.05 10.16 5.35
CA GLY A 37 16.70 8.75 5.43
C GLY A 37 15.42 8.33 4.70
N GLY A 38 14.63 9.29 4.22
CA GLY A 38 13.48 9.03 3.35
C GLY A 38 13.87 8.89 1.87
N LEU A 39 12.87 8.69 1.03
CA LEU A 39 12.99 8.70 -0.43
C LEU A 39 12.40 9.99 -1.00
N ALA A 40 13.15 10.70 -1.84
CA ALA A 40 12.63 11.80 -2.64
C ALA A 40 11.68 11.29 -3.75
N PHE A 41 10.93 12.20 -4.37
CA PHE A 41 10.03 11.83 -5.47
C PHE A 41 10.76 11.51 -6.79
N TRP A 42 11.95 12.08 -6.99
CA TRP A 42 12.82 11.84 -8.16
C TRP A 42 14.29 11.64 -7.73
N PRO A 43 15.12 10.99 -8.58
CA PRO A 43 16.54 10.85 -8.30
C PRO A 43 17.23 12.21 -8.11
N GLY A 44 18.06 12.34 -7.08
CA GLY A 44 18.76 13.58 -6.77
C GLY A 44 17.91 14.64 -6.04
N GLY A 45 16.66 14.33 -5.69
CA GLY A 45 15.88 15.18 -4.80
C GLY A 45 16.44 15.13 -3.37
N THR A 46 16.36 16.26 -2.66
CA THR A 46 16.83 16.39 -1.27
C THR A 46 15.71 16.25 -0.26
N GLU A 47 14.48 16.55 -0.67
CA GLU A 47 13.30 16.52 0.19
C GLU A 47 12.60 15.17 0.10
N PRO A 48 12.45 14.44 1.22
CA PRO A 48 11.80 13.14 1.22
C PRO A 48 10.29 13.30 1.07
N HIS A 49 9.69 12.34 0.37
CA HIS A 49 8.25 12.18 0.27
C HIS A 49 7.82 11.03 1.19
N ALA A 50 7.01 11.32 2.20
CA ALA A 50 6.63 10.37 3.24
C ALA A 50 5.87 9.15 2.69
N PHE A 51 4.76 9.38 1.97
CA PHE A 51 4.05 8.30 1.29
C PHE A 51 4.93 7.55 0.28
N GLY A 52 5.73 8.26 -0.52
CA GLY A 52 6.69 7.66 -1.45
C GLY A 52 7.75 6.80 -0.77
N THR A 53 8.19 7.17 0.43
CA THR A 53 9.14 6.41 1.24
C THR A 53 8.51 5.10 1.70
N ALA A 54 7.31 5.14 2.28
CA ALA A 54 6.60 3.92 2.66
C ALA A 54 6.32 3.02 1.46
N PHE A 55 6.00 3.61 0.31
CA PHE A 55 5.76 2.88 -0.93
C PHE A 55 7.02 2.16 -1.44
N GLY A 56 8.15 2.88 -1.49
CA GLY A 56 9.44 2.31 -1.87
C GLY A 56 9.89 1.25 -0.86
N LEU A 57 9.74 1.51 0.43
CA LEU A 57 10.07 0.57 1.50
C LEU A 57 9.26 -0.74 1.39
N ALA A 58 7.94 -0.66 1.17
CA ALA A 58 7.09 -1.84 0.97
C ALA A 58 7.56 -2.68 -0.23
N ALA A 59 7.92 -2.03 -1.34
CA ALA A 59 8.45 -2.72 -2.52
C ALA A 59 9.81 -3.38 -2.26
N LEU A 60 10.70 -2.70 -1.53
CA LEU A 60 12.03 -3.21 -1.17
C LEU A 60 11.96 -4.38 -0.19
N ILE A 61 11.03 -4.36 0.78
CA ILE A 61 10.76 -5.49 1.68
C ILE A 61 10.33 -6.72 0.86
N GLU A 62 9.41 -6.53 -0.09
CA GLU A 62 8.95 -7.64 -0.94
C GLU A 62 10.04 -8.16 -1.87
N ALA A 63 10.89 -7.27 -2.38
CA ALA A 63 12.07 -7.66 -3.16
C ALA A 63 13.05 -8.49 -2.30
N GLN A 64 13.35 -8.05 -1.08
CA GLN A 64 14.23 -8.79 -0.19
C GLN A 64 13.69 -10.20 0.11
N LYS A 65 12.39 -10.34 0.39
CA LYS A 65 11.72 -11.64 0.61
C LYS A 65 11.84 -12.58 -0.60
N ARG A 66 11.95 -12.02 -1.82
CA ARG A 66 12.10 -12.77 -3.07
C ARG A 66 13.56 -13.04 -3.45
N GLY A 67 14.51 -12.73 -2.56
CA GLY A 67 15.93 -13.00 -2.76
C GLY A 67 16.68 -11.96 -3.61
N TYR A 68 16.11 -10.76 -3.79
CA TYR A 68 16.84 -9.65 -4.38
C TYR A 68 17.75 -8.98 -3.35
N THR A 69 18.91 -8.49 -3.79
CA THR A 69 19.87 -7.81 -2.91
C THR A 69 19.35 -6.43 -2.50
N VAL A 70 18.96 -6.30 -1.24
CA VAL A 70 18.55 -5.04 -0.61
C VAL A 70 19.31 -4.90 0.71
N PRO A 71 20.07 -3.81 0.93
CA PRO A 71 20.78 -3.61 2.20
C PRO A 71 19.80 -3.43 3.37
N ASP A 72 19.98 -4.20 4.45
CA ASP A 72 19.15 -4.10 5.66
C ASP A 72 19.21 -2.70 6.31
N GLU A 73 20.38 -2.07 6.23
CA GLU A 73 20.59 -0.71 6.73
C GLU A 73 19.70 0.31 6.00
N ASP A 74 19.49 0.16 4.69
CA ASP A 74 18.63 1.04 3.92
C ASP A 74 17.17 0.90 4.33
N LEU A 75 16.71 -0.34 4.53
CA LEU A 75 15.36 -0.62 5.03
C LEU A 75 15.16 0.00 6.42
N LYS A 76 16.13 -0.19 7.31
CA LYS A 76 16.11 0.35 8.67
C LYS A 76 16.05 1.88 8.67
N ILE A 77 16.88 2.55 7.87
CA ILE A 77 16.91 4.02 7.79
C ILE A 77 15.56 4.57 7.30
N MET A 78 14.95 3.94 6.29
CA MET A 78 13.62 4.35 5.81
C MET A 78 12.54 4.10 6.87
N ALA A 79 12.61 3.00 7.61
CA ALA A 79 11.69 2.72 8.71
C ALA A 79 11.82 3.76 9.84
N ASP A 80 13.06 4.09 10.24
CA ASP A 80 13.35 5.11 11.26
C ASP A 80 12.81 6.48 10.83
N TYR A 81 12.91 6.83 9.54
CA TYR A 81 12.31 8.05 8.97
C TYR A 81 10.79 8.07 9.11
N LEU A 82 10.08 6.98 8.79
CA LEU A 82 8.62 6.90 8.93
C LEU A 82 8.17 6.97 10.39
N GLU A 83 8.88 6.30 11.30
CA GLU A 83 8.62 6.37 12.75
C GLU A 83 8.83 7.80 13.29
N GLY A 84 9.82 8.52 12.75
CA GLY A 84 10.06 9.94 13.06
C GLY A 84 8.90 10.86 12.66
N ILE A 85 8.08 10.48 11.67
CA ILE A 85 6.85 11.20 11.28
C ILE A 85 5.71 10.83 12.23
N ILE A 86 5.52 9.53 12.50
CA ILE A 86 4.44 9.03 13.38
C ILE A 86 4.46 9.74 14.73
N GLY A 87 5.64 9.99 15.30
CA GLY A 87 5.78 10.68 16.59
C GLY A 87 5.42 12.17 16.61
N LYS A 88 5.12 12.79 15.45
CA LYS A 88 4.94 14.25 15.31
C LYS A 88 3.59 14.67 14.74
N VAL A 89 2.83 13.72 14.17
CA VAL A 89 1.67 14.04 13.32
C VAL A 89 0.35 13.89 14.08
N THR A 90 -0.60 14.79 13.77
CA THR A 90 -2.01 14.67 14.16
C THR A 90 -2.77 13.89 13.09
N ILE A 91 -3.51 12.86 13.49
CA ILE A 91 -4.32 12.06 12.55
C ILE A 91 -5.41 12.92 11.91
N GLY A 92 -5.21 13.30 10.65
CA GLY A 92 -6.11 14.15 9.88
C GLY A 92 -6.38 13.60 8.48
N LYS A 93 -7.33 14.22 7.77
CA LYS A 93 -7.78 13.77 6.44
C LYS A 93 -6.85 14.16 5.28
N GLU A 94 -6.00 15.15 5.48
CA GLU A 94 -5.21 15.76 4.40
C GLU A 94 -3.74 15.86 4.78
N MET A 95 -2.87 15.50 3.83
CA MET A 95 -1.43 15.74 3.92
C MET A 95 -1.13 17.21 3.61
N ARG A 96 -0.50 17.92 4.56
CA ARG A 96 -0.16 19.35 4.37
C ARG A 96 1.04 19.56 3.44
N SER A 97 1.92 18.57 3.35
CA SER A 97 3.11 18.60 2.49
C SER A 97 3.56 17.18 2.14
N GLN A 98 4.50 17.06 1.19
CA GLN A 98 5.05 15.76 0.79
C GLN A 98 5.77 15.00 1.93
N GLY A 99 6.29 15.71 2.93
CA GLY A 99 6.96 15.14 4.09
C GLY A 99 6.04 14.87 5.29
N ASP A 100 4.74 15.18 5.16
CA ASP A 100 3.71 14.96 6.17
C ASP A 100 2.96 13.65 5.93
N ALA A 101 2.00 13.28 6.78
CA ALA A 101 1.15 12.10 6.60
C ALA A 101 -0.30 12.38 6.99
N ASP A 102 -1.25 11.97 6.13
CA ASP A 102 -2.66 11.87 6.49
C ASP A 102 -2.94 10.53 7.20
N ALA A 103 -4.17 10.35 7.67
CA ALA A 103 -4.61 9.13 8.34
C ALA A 103 -4.39 7.88 7.46
N ASP A 104 -4.64 7.99 6.15
CA ASP A 104 -4.46 6.88 5.21
C ASP A 104 -2.98 6.50 5.05
N SER A 105 -2.09 7.49 4.93
CA SER A 105 -0.64 7.30 4.89
C SER A 105 -0.13 6.69 6.18
N LEU A 106 -0.61 7.14 7.34
CA LEU A 106 -0.24 6.56 8.64
C LEU A 106 -0.67 5.09 8.75
N ALA A 107 -1.86 4.73 8.23
CA ALA A 107 -2.27 3.33 8.18
C ALA A 107 -1.35 2.50 7.26
N PHE A 108 -0.92 3.07 6.13
CA PHE A 108 0.05 2.43 5.25
C PHE A 108 1.44 2.29 5.91
N PHE A 109 1.87 3.27 6.71
CA PHE A 109 3.13 3.20 7.46
C PHE A 109 3.06 2.08 8.50
N ALA A 110 1.95 1.99 9.25
CA ALA A 110 1.73 0.93 10.24
C ALA A 110 1.84 -0.47 9.61
N MET A 111 1.23 -0.68 8.44
CA MET A 111 1.33 -1.95 7.70
C MET A 111 2.78 -2.23 7.29
N THR A 112 3.45 -1.24 6.69
CA THR A 112 4.81 -1.40 6.15
C THR A 112 5.82 -1.69 7.25
N LEU A 113 5.77 -0.94 8.36
CA LEU A 113 6.62 -1.13 9.54
C LEU A 113 6.31 -2.47 10.23
N GLY A 114 5.04 -2.86 10.33
CA GLY A 114 4.63 -4.16 10.87
C GLY A 114 5.27 -5.34 10.11
N ARG A 115 5.33 -5.25 8.78
CA ARG A 115 5.99 -6.26 7.93
C ARG A 115 7.52 -6.34 8.09
N MET A 116 8.12 -5.34 8.73
CA MET A 116 9.53 -5.36 9.16
C MET A 116 9.72 -5.84 10.61
N GLY A 117 8.66 -6.31 11.26
CA GLY A 117 8.71 -6.68 12.68
C GLY A 117 8.69 -5.48 13.63
N ARG A 118 8.22 -4.31 13.18
CA ARG A 118 8.04 -3.09 13.99
C ARG A 118 6.56 -2.71 14.13
N PRO A 119 5.76 -3.50 14.85
CA PRO A 119 4.31 -3.27 14.94
C PRO A 119 3.98 -1.97 15.66
N GLN A 120 3.21 -1.11 15.02
CA GLN A 120 2.82 0.20 15.55
C GLN A 120 1.49 0.15 16.32
N ALA A 121 1.41 -0.69 17.37
CA ALA A 121 0.13 -1.01 18.04
C ALA A 121 -0.63 0.23 18.56
N ARG A 122 0.08 1.22 19.11
CA ARG A 122 -0.51 2.48 19.56
C ARG A 122 -1.11 3.27 18.39
N LEU A 123 -0.36 3.42 17.29
CA LEU A 123 -0.85 4.11 16.10
C LEU A 123 -2.07 3.41 15.52
N ILE A 124 -2.07 2.08 15.47
CA ILE A 124 -3.21 1.28 14.99
C ILE A 124 -4.47 1.56 15.85
N ALA A 125 -4.31 1.62 17.18
CA ALA A 125 -5.42 1.96 18.09
C ALA A 125 -5.91 3.40 17.88
N ASP A 126 -5.00 4.37 17.75
CA ASP A 126 -5.31 5.77 17.53
C ASP A 126 -6.02 5.99 16.18
N LEU A 127 -5.59 5.29 15.12
CA LEU A 127 -6.24 5.29 13.80
C LEU A 127 -7.64 4.70 13.85
N TRP A 128 -7.85 3.63 14.62
CA TRP A 128 -9.17 3.05 14.81
C TRP A 128 -10.12 3.98 15.58
N ALA A 129 -9.61 4.66 16.60
CA ALA A 129 -10.36 5.68 17.33
C ALA A 129 -10.73 6.86 16.42
N ALA A 130 -9.84 7.24 15.50
CA ALA A 130 -10.02 8.32 14.54
C ALA A 130 -10.52 7.85 13.15
N ARG A 131 -11.14 6.67 13.05
CA ARG A 131 -11.49 6.02 11.77
C ARG A 131 -12.35 6.84 10.80
N GLN A 132 -13.11 7.81 11.30
CA GLN A 132 -13.86 8.78 10.50
C GLN A 132 -12.97 9.71 9.63
N ASN A 133 -11.66 9.74 9.92
CA ASN A 133 -10.65 10.45 9.13
C ASN A 133 -10.02 9.58 8.05
N LEU A 134 -10.26 8.27 8.06
CA LEU A 134 -9.75 7.34 7.06
C LEU A 134 -10.72 7.24 5.89
N THR A 135 -10.19 7.11 4.69
CA THR A 135 -10.96 6.64 3.54
C THR A 135 -10.93 5.12 3.47
N ALA A 136 -11.67 4.51 2.53
CA ALA A 136 -11.50 3.10 2.18
C ALA A 136 -10.03 2.69 1.94
N PHE A 137 -9.18 3.59 1.45
CA PHE A 137 -7.76 3.30 1.22
C PHE A 137 -7.03 3.05 2.55
N GLY A 138 -7.14 3.98 3.50
CA GLY A 138 -6.54 3.85 4.82
C GLY A 138 -7.17 2.75 5.68
N LEU A 139 -8.50 2.61 5.66
CA LEU A 139 -9.19 1.53 6.37
C LEU A 139 -8.72 0.15 5.89
N SER A 140 -8.44 -0.01 4.60
CA SER A 140 -7.92 -1.26 4.07
C SER A 140 -6.53 -1.58 4.63
N PHE A 141 -5.61 -0.60 4.68
CA PHE A 141 -4.30 -0.80 5.32
C PHE A 141 -4.42 -1.06 6.83
N LEU A 142 -5.37 -0.41 7.50
CA LEU A 142 -5.63 -0.64 8.92
C LEU A 142 -6.08 -2.09 9.17
N ALA A 143 -6.99 -2.62 8.34
CA ALA A 143 -7.43 -4.01 8.44
C ALA A 143 -6.25 -5.00 8.28
N VAL A 144 -5.38 -4.77 7.28
CA VAL A 144 -4.17 -5.59 7.08
C VAL A 144 -3.26 -5.50 8.30
N SER A 145 -3.01 -4.28 8.80
CA SER A 145 -2.15 -4.05 9.97
C SER A 145 -2.66 -4.75 11.23
N VAL A 146 -3.97 -4.65 11.51
CA VAL A 146 -4.63 -5.33 12.64
C VAL A 146 -4.45 -6.84 12.54
N LYS A 147 -4.65 -7.40 11.35
CA LYS A 147 -4.59 -8.85 11.14
C LYS A 147 -3.15 -9.38 11.18
N GLU A 148 -2.22 -8.76 10.47
CA GLU A 148 -0.82 -9.17 10.43
C GLU A 148 -0.12 -9.01 11.79
N ALA A 149 -0.46 -7.95 12.55
CA ALA A 149 0.08 -7.73 13.89
C ALA A 149 -0.68 -8.47 15.01
N ASN A 150 -1.70 -9.28 14.67
CA ASN A 150 -2.53 -10.03 15.62
C ASN A 150 -3.17 -9.16 16.73
N ILE A 151 -3.64 -7.95 16.39
CA ILE A 151 -4.30 -7.05 17.34
C ILE A 151 -5.73 -7.53 17.58
N THR A 152 -6.00 -8.10 18.75
CA THR A 152 -7.31 -8.68 19.10
C THR A 152 -8.31 -7.66 19.66
N SER A 153 -7.84 -6.50 20.11
CA SER A 153 -8.67 -5.43 20.68
C SER A 153 -9.49 -4.68 19.61
N ILE A 154 -9.16 -4.84 18.33
CA ILE A 154 -9.85 -4.19 17.21
C ILE A 154 -10.55 -5.27 16.39
N PRO A 155 -11.90 -5.27 16.33
CA PRO A 155 -12.63 -6.26 15.57
C PRO A 155 -12.48 -6.00 14.07
N VAL A 156 -11.63 -6.79 13.40
CA VAL A 156 -11.37 -6.65 11.95
C VAL A 156 -12.66 -6.72 11.12
N GLY A 157 -13.66 -7.48 11.56
CA GLY A 157 -14.98 -7.56 10.92
C GLY A 157 -15.71 -6.22 10.86
N GLU A 158 -15.52 -5.32 11.83
CA GLU A 158 -16.09 -3.98 11.78
C GLU A 158 -15.40 -3.10 10.74
N ILE A 159 -14.08 -3.26 10.56
CA ILE A 159 -13.33 -2.57 9.50
C ILE A 159 -13.81 -3.05 8.14
N LEU A 160 -13.94 -4.37 7.94
CA LEU A 160 -14.44 -4.95 6.69
C LEU A 160 -15.88 -4.50 6.39
N ALA A 161 -16.77 -4.49 7.39
CA ALA A 161 -18.13 -3.99 7.24
C ALA A 161 -18.19 -2.49 6.89
N ALA A 162 -17.27 -1.67 7.43
CA ALA A 162 -17.14 -0.27 7.04
C ALA A 162 -16.71 -0.14 5.57
N LEU A 163 -15.72 -0.92 5.14
CA LEU A 163 -15.28 -0.96 3.74
C LEU A 163 -16.41 -1.38 2.80
N GLU A 164 -17.19 -2.40 3.16
CA GLU A 164 -18.30 -2.88 2.33
C GLU A 164 -19.34 -1.79 2.06
N LYS A 165 -19.66 -0.98 3.09
CA LYS A 165 -20.61 0.14 2.97
C LYS A 165 -20.15 1.23 2.01
N GLU A 166 -18.84 1.39 1.82
CA GLU A 166 -18.27 2.36 0.88
C GLU A 166 -18.20 1.83 -0.56
N THR A 167 -18.53 0.56 -0.80
CA THR A 167 -18.51 -0.03 -2.16
C THR A 167 -19.80 0.22 -2.92
N VAL A 168 -19.65 0.45 -4.23
CA VAL A 168 -20.73 0.27 -5.21
C VAL A 168 -20.68 -1.18 -5.69
N GLN A 169 -21.72 -1.93 -5.35
CA GLN A 169 -21.85 -3.34 -5.72
C GLN A 169 -22.78 -3.53 -6.92
N THR A 170 -22.40 -4.45 -7.80
CA THR A 170 -23.30 -5.11 -8.75
C THR A 170 -23.58 -6.53 -8.25
N GLY A 171 -24.38 -7.32 -8.98
CA GLY A 171 -24.62 -8.73 -8.62
C GLY A 171 -23.34 -9.56 -8.47
N THR A 172 -22.27 -9.23 -9.23
CA THR A 172 -21.04 -10.04 -9.28
C THR A 172 -19.76 -9.27 -8.97
N SER A 173 -19.78 -7.94 -8.92
CA SER A 173 -18.58 -7.12 -8.69
C SER A 173 -18.80 -6.06 -7.62
N ALA A 174 -17.71 -5.63 -6.99
CA ALA A 174 -17.70 -4.53 -6.03
C ALA A 174 -16.55 -3.59 -6.37
N THR A 175 -16.85 -2.29 -6.39
CA THR A 175 -15.85 -1.24 -6.67
C THR A 175 -16.01 -0.07 -5.73
N PHE A 176 -14.91 0.58 -5.34
CA PHE A 176 -15.00 1.89 -4.71
C PHE A 176 -15.33 2.96 -5.77
N PRO A 177 -16.30 3.84 -5.49
CA PRO A 177 -16.62 5.00 -6.33
C PRO A 177 -15.56 6.09 -6.18
N GLY A 178 -15.71 7.17 -6.95
CA GLY A 178 -14.87 8.36 -6.86
C GLY A 178 -14.02 8.63 -8.09
N SER A 179 -13.32 9.76 -8.05
CA SER A 179 -12.32 10.16 -9.04
C SER A 179 -10.94 10.18 -8.39
N ILE A 180 -9.90 10.26 -9.20
CA ILE A 180 -8.55 10.49 -8.68
C ILE A 180 -8.52 11.89 -8.07
N SER A 181 -8.33 11.97 -6.76
CA SER A 181 -7.90 13.17 -6.06
C SER A 181 -6.41 13.40 -6.36
N GLY A 182 -6.05 14.64 -6.71
CA GLY A 182 -4.66 15.05 -6.57
C GLY A 182 -4.28 15.04 -5.09
N GLY A 183 -3.01 14.88 -4.77
CA GLY A 183 -2.56 14.85 -3.37
C GLY A 183 -1.26 14.11 -3.21
N TRP A 184 -0.78 14.08 -1.97
CA TRP A 184 0.50 13.47 -1.61
C TRP A 184 0.35 11.97 -1.30
N SER A 185 -0.83 11.46 -0.94
CA SER A 185 -1.06 10.04 -0.60
C SER A 185 -1.30 9.13 -1.82
N PHE A 186 -1.35 9.69 -3.04
CA PHE A 186 -1.57 8.96 -4.29
C PHE A 186 -2.72 7.95 -4.22
N ASP A 187 -3.78 8.29 -3.48
CA ASP A 187 -4.97 7.47 -3.37
C ASP A 187 -5.72 7.43 -4.71
N SER A 188 -6.45 6.36 -4.96
CA SER A 188 -7.36 6.29 -6.10
C SER A 188 -8.37 5.16 -5.90
N PRO A 189 -9.55 5.23 -6.53
CA PRO A 189 -10.54 4.17 -6.42
C PRO A 189 -10.02 2.77 -6.81
N THR A 190 -9.09 2.69 -7.77
CA THR A 190 -8.46 1.42 -8.16
C THR A 190 -7.50 0.91 -7.09
N ARG A 191 -6.71 1.79 -6.47
CA ARG A 191 -5.83 1.43 -5.36
C ARG A 191 -6.62 1.00 -4.13
N SER A 192 -7.70 1.72 -3.79
CA SER A 192 -8.60 1.33 -2.71
C SER A 192 -9.20 -0.05 -2.96
N ASN A 193 -9.61 -0.37 -4.20
CA ASN A 193 -10.12 -1.70 -4.53
C ASN A 193 -9.07 -2.80 -4.36
N ALA A 194 -7.82 -2.54 -4.77
CA ALA A 194 -6.72 -3.50 -4.66
C ALA A 194 -6.33 -3.76 -3.20
N VAL A 195 -6.21 -2.72 -2.39
CA VAL A 195 -5.84 -2.86 -0.97
C VAL A 195 -7.02 -3.44 -0.18
N ALA A 196 -8.27 -3.11 -0.49
CA ALA A 196 -9.42 -3.75 0.12
C ALA A 196 -9.47 -5.25 -0.21
N LEU A 197 -9.21 -5.64 -1.47
CA LEU A 197 -9.08 -7.04 -1.84
C LEU A 197 -8.00 -7.74 -0.99
N MET A 198 -6.84 -7.09 -0.80
CA MET A 198 -5.78 -7.61 0.07
C MET A 198 -6.26 -7.76 1.52
N ALA A 199 -6.94 -6.76 2.07
CA ALA A 199 -7.50 -6.81 3.43
C ALA A 199 -8.49 -7.98 3.61
N TYR A 200 -9.44 -8.14 2.67
CA TYR A 200 -10.38 -9.25 2.68
C TYR A 200 -9.68 -10.60 2.52
N ALA A 201 -8.73 -10.74 1.60
CA ALA A 201 -7.99 -11.98 1.39
C ALA A 201 -7.16 -12.41 2.61
N ILE A 202 -6.63 -11.45 3.37
CA ILE A 202 -5.84 -11.72 4.59
C ILE A 202 -6.75 -11.97 5.81
N ALA A 203 -7.87 -11.25 5.93
CA ALA A 203 -8.74 -11.32 7.10
C ALA A 203 -9.80 -12.43 7.02
N ASP A 204 -10.45 -12.59 5.86
CA ASP A 204 -11.53 -13.54 5.61
C ASP A 204 -11.59 -13.93 4.12
N PRO A 205 -10.72 -14.85 3.66
CA PRO A 205 -10.67 -15.24 2.25
C PRO A 205 -11.97 -15.89 1.74
N ALA A 206 -12.79 -16.47 2.62
CA ALA A 206 -14.07 -17.09 2.28
C ALA A 206 -15.19 -16.06 2.08
N ASN A 207 -14.97 -14.80 2.45
CA ASN A 207 -15.96 -13.74 2.29
C ASN A 207 -16.35 -13.55 0.81
N PRO A 208 -17.66 -13.49 0.47
CA PRO A 208 -18.10 -13.20 -0.90
C PRO A 208 -17.54 -11.89 -1.48
N MET A 209 -17.22 -10.90 -0.63
CA MET A 209 -16.62 -9.64 -1.05
C MET A 209 -15.24 -9.83 -1.67
N THR A 210 -14.45 -10.83 -1.26
CA THR A 210 -13.14 -11.14 -1.85
C THR A 210 -13.27 -11.38 -3.36
N GLN A 211 -14.25 -12.19 -3.77
CA GLN A 211 -14.49 -12.45 -5.20
C GLN A 211 -15.07 -11.24 -5.93
N LYS A 212 -15.98 -10.50 -5.29
CA LYS A 212 -16.60 -9.30 -5.90
C LYS A 212 -15.57 -8.19 -6.14
N LEU A 213 -14.68 -7.94 -5.17
CA LEU A 213 -13.61 -6.95 -5.29
C LEU A 213 -12.59 -7.34 -6.36
N LEU A 214 -12.24 -8.63 -6.43
CA LEU A 214 -11.38 -9.15 -7.50
C LEU A 214 -12.01 -8.93 -8.88
N ARG A 215 -13.29 -9.29 -9.06
CA ARG A 215 -14.00 -9.04 -10.32
C ARG A 215 -14.08 -7.56 -10.65
N GLY A 216 -14.41 -6.71 -9.67
CA GLY A 216 -14.46 -5.26 -9.85
C GLY A 216 -13.12 -4.64 -10.26
N LEU A 217 -12.00 -5.19 -9.79
CA LEU A 217 -10.67 -4.83 -10.30
C LEU A 217 -10.52 -5.27 -11.75
N LEU A 218 -10.76 -6.55 -12.06
CA LEU A 218 -10.60 -7.08 -13.41
C LEU A 218 -11.46 -6.33 -14.45
N ASP A 219 -12.67 -5.90 -14.09
CA ASP A 219 -13.57 -5.11 -14.93
C ASP A 219 -13.01 -3.71 -15.25
N LYS A 220 -12.20 -3.13 -14.37
CA LYS A 220 -11.53 -1.82 -14.59
C LYS A 220 -10.30 -1.93 -15.50
N ARG A 221 -9.90 -3.13 -15.92
CA ARG A 221 -8.76 -3.36 -16.80
C ARG A 221 -9.10 -2.94 -18.24
N ARG A 222 -8.27 -2.08 -18.86
CA ARG A 222 -8.42 -1.71 -20.28
C ARG A 222 -7.21 -2.19 -21.08
N SER A 223 -7.45 -3.01 -22.11
CA SER A 223 -6.41 -3.49 -23.06
C SER A 223 -5.19 -4.12 -22.38
N GLY A 224 -5.41 -4.94 -21.36
CA GLY A 224 -4.34 -5.63 -20.65
C GLY A 224 -3.58 -4.79 -19.61
N LEU A 225 -3.81 -3.48 -19.56
CA LEU A 225 -3.14 -2.54 -18.66
C LEU A 225 -4.12 -1.94 -17.64
N TRP A 226 -3.67 -1.82 -16.40
CA TRP A 226 -4.31 -0.97 -15.40
C TRP A 226 -4.09 0.49 -15.82
N ALA A 227 -5.10 1.34 -15.68
CA ALA A 227 -5.03 2.71 -16.17
C ALA A 227 -3.79 3.46 -15.61
N ARG A 228 -2.77 3.61 -16.47
CA ARG A 228 -1.51 4.37 -16.31
C ARG A 228 -0.50 3.83 -15.25
N PRO A 229 0.81 4.15 -15.36
CA PRO A 229 1.90 3.52 -14.58
C PRO A 229 1.76 3.56 -13.05
N ARG A 230 1.06 4.55 -12.49
CA ARG A 230 0.85 4.69 -11.04
C ARG A 230 -0.12 3.67 -10.45
N ALA A 231 -1.01 3.10 -11.27
CA ALA A 231 -1.93 2.03 -10.86
C ALA A 231 -1.28 0.64 -10.86
N MET A 232 -0.14 0.49 -11.55
CA MET A 232 0.46 -0.82 -11.82
C MET A 232 1.15 -1.43 -10.60
N CYS A 233 1.79 -0.61 -9.76
CA CYS A 233 2.53 -1.10 -8.59
C CYS A 233 1.66 -1.29 -7.33
N SER A 234 0.33 -1.19 -7.43
CA SER A 234 -0.60 -1.42 -6.32
C SER A 234 -1.45 -2.68 -6.49
N VAL A 235 -1.30 -3.35 -7.64
CA VAL A 235 -2.01 -4.58 -8.01
C VAL A 235 -1.05 -5.79 -8.00
N LEU A 236 0.18 -5.58 -7.55
CA LEU A 236 1.19 -6.62 -7.27
C LEU A 236 1.48 -6.63 -5.77
#